data_AF-A0A444IUP2-F1
#
_entry.id   AF-A0A444IUP2-F1
#
_cell.length_a   1.000
_cell.length_b   1.000
_cell.length_c   1.000
_cell.angle_alpha   90.00
_cell.angle_beta   90.00
_cell.angle_gamma   90.00
#
_symmetry.space_group_name_H-M   'P 1'
#
loop_
_entity.id
_entity.type
_entity.pdbx_description
1 polymer ?
#
loop_
_entity_poly.entity_id
_entity_poly.type
_entity_poly.pdbx_seq_one_letter_code
_entity_poly.pdbx_strand_id
1 'polypeptide(L)'
;MQKVCEDSIKVILISTLMLRSALRVKQVKQLLEQAGSSVKIIVGGAPYRFDPLLWQEVGADAMGANAAEAIEAVAACLEKTEKMVE
;
A
#
# COMPACT_ATOMS: atom_id res chain seq x y z
N MET A 1 5.97 3.94 12.58
CA MET A 1 4.53 3.63 12.70
C MET A 1 3.77 4.66 13.51
N GLN A 2 4.32 5.18 14.61
CA GLN A 2 3.64 6.12 15.49
C GLN A 2 2.93 7.29 14.76
N LYS A 3 3.62 8.03 13.88
CA LYS A 3 3.02 9.14 13.11
C LYS A 3 1.84 8.75 12.21
N VAL A 4 1.86 7.55 11.63
CA VAL A 4 0.78 7.09 10.72
C VAL A 4 -0.52 6.92 11.49
N CYS A 5 -0.42 6.37 12.70
CA CYS A 5 -1.56 6.16 13.58
C CYS A 5 -2.06 7.47 14.19
N GLU A 6 -1.20 8.49 14.30
CA GLU A 6 -1.54 9.81 14.83
C GLU A 6 -2.23 10.71 13.79
N ASP A 7 -1.87 10.62 12.51
CA ASP A 7 -2.28 11.59 11.47
C ASP A 7 -3.53 11.20 10.65
N SER A 8 -4.34 10.23 11.11
CA SER A 8 -5.55 9.76 10.37
C SER A 8 -5.28 9.46 8.88
N ILE A 9 -4.12 8.86 8.60
CA ILE A 9 -3.71 8.54 7.24
C ILE A 9 -4.65 7.47 6.68
N LYS A 10 -5.19 7.69 5.47
CA LYS A 10 -6.03 6.69 4.79
C LYS A 10 -5.23 5.77 3.86
N VAL A 11 -4.18 6.31 3.25
CA VAL A 11 -3.37 5.61 2.24
C VAL A 11 -1.88 5.93 2.43
N ILE A 12 -1.02 4.92 2.35
CA ILE A 12 0.43 5.05 2.24
C ILE A 12 0.88 4.54 0.87
N LEU A 13 1.66 5.35 0.17
CA LEU A 13 2.36 4.93 -1.04
C LEU A 13 3.80 4.56 -0.71
N ILE A 14 4.23 3.35 -1.11
CA ILE A 14 5.59 2.85 -0.89
C ILE A 14 6.25 2.55 -2.23
N SER A 15 7.25 3.36 -2.59
CA SER A 15 8.09 3.10 -3.76
C SER A 15 9.37 2.37 -3.37
N THR A 16 9.74 1.33 -4.12
CA THR A 16 11.00 0.61 -3.90
C THR A 16 11.73 0.34 -5.21
N LEU A 17 13.06 0.46 -5.19
CA LEU A 17 13.92 0.13 -6.33
C LEU A 17 14.73 -1.17 -6.12
N MET A 18 14.77 -1.68 -4.89
CA MET A 18 15.49 -2.90 -4.54
C MET A 18 14.50 -3.98 -4.08
N LEU A 19 14.64 -5.21 -4.61
CA LEU A 19 13.78 -6.34 -4.27
C LEU A 19 13.71 -6.59 -2.75
N ARG A 20 14.85 -6.49 -2.05
CA ARG A 20 14.90 -6.65 -0.59
C ARG A 20 13.96 -5.66 0.14
N SER A 21 13.87 -4.43 -0.33
CA SER A 21 12.98 -3.42 0.26
C SER A 21 11.52 -3.71 -0.09
N ALA A 22 11.24 -4.16 -1.31
CA ALA A 22 9.90 -4.57 -1.73
C ALA A 22 9.34 -5.68 -0.82
N LEU A 23 10.14 -6.70 -0.52
CA LEU A 23 9.75 -7.82 0.35
C LEU A 23 9.47 -7.38 1.80
N ARG A 24 10.10 -6.30 2.28
CA ARG A 24 9.86 -5.77 3.64
C ARG A 24 8.51 -5.08 3.79
N VAL A 25 7.81 -4.78 2.69
CA VAL A 25 6.43 -4.24 2.76
C VAL A 25 5.51 -5.19 3.53
N LYS A 26 5.75 -6.50 3.47
CA LYS A 26 5.03 -7.48 4.28
C LYS A 26 5.10 -7.19 5.79
N GLN A 27 6.26 -6.77 6.27
CA GLN A 27 6.44 -6.41 7.68
C GLN A 27 5.69 -5.12 8.02
N VAL A 28 5.67 -4.15 7.09
CA VAL A 28 4.89 -2.91 7.24
C VAL A 28 3.40 -3.22 7.35
N LYS A 29 2.87 -4.07 6.46
CA LYS A 29 1.47 -4.50 6.48
C LYS A 29 1.10 -5.17 7.80
N GLN A 30 1.91 -6.14 8.24
CA GLN A 30 1.69 -6.85 9.51
C GLN A 30 1.68 -5.91 10.71
N LEU A 31 2.58 -4.93 10.76
CA LEU A 31 2.62 -3.94 11.85
C LEU A 31 1.39 -3.03 11.86
N LEU A 32 0.87 -2.64 10.68
CA LEU A 32 -0.37 -1.85 10.60
C LEU A 32 -1.59 -2.67 11.05
N GLU A 33 -1.68 -3.92 10.62
CA GLU A 33 -2.76 -4.84 11.04
C GLU A 33 -2.73 -5.08 12.55
N GLN A 34 -1.55 -5.32 13.13
CA GLN A 34 -1.37 -5.48 14.58
C GLN A 34 -1.74 -4.23 15.36
N ALA A 35 -1.54 -3.04 14.77
CA ALA A 35 -1.96 -1.77 15.34
C ALA A 35 -3.47 -1.48 15.15
N GLY A 36 -4.24 -2.38 14.53
CA GLY A 36 -5.65 -2.17 14.21
C GLY A 36 -5.88 -1.07 13.16
N SER A 37 -4.85 -0.71 12.38
CA SER A 37 -4.93 0.37 11.41
C SER A 37 -5.64 -0.09 10.13
N SER A 38 -6.58 0.72 9.65
CA SER A 38 -7.29 0.52 8.37
C SER A 38 -6.57 1.14 7.17
N VAL A 39 -5.38 1.71 7.37
CA VAL A 39 -4.56 2.33 6.32
C VAL A 39 -4.34 1.35 5.17
N LYS A 40 -4.56 1.82 3.94
CA LYS A 40 -4.28 1.07 2.72
C LYS A 40 -2.84 1.29 2.26
N ILE A 41 -2.17 0.21 1.86
CA ILE A 41 -0.82 0.28 1.27
C ILE A 41 -0.93 0.13 -0.25
N ILE A 42 -0.37 1.11 -0.96
CA ILE A 42 -0.19 1.06 -2.42
C ILE A 42 1.31 0.99 -2.71
N VAL A 43 1.74 0.03 -3.51
CA VAL A 43 3.16 -0.17 -3.83
C VAL A 43 3.51 0.19 -5.27
N GLY A 44 4.76 0.54 -5.51
CA GLY A 44 5.28 0.77 -6.85
C GLY A 44 6.80 0.71 -6.93
N GLY A 45 7.33 0.85 -8.15
CA GLY A 45 8.76 0.81 -8.42
C GLY A 45 9.22 -0.47 -9.15
N ALA A 46 10.52 -0.59 -9.39
CA ALA A 46 11.08 -1.56 -10.32
C ALA A 46 10.74 -3.04 -9.99
N PRO A 47 10.81 -3.51 -8.72
CA PRO A 47 10.48 -4.90 -8.39
C PRO A 47 9.05 -5.29 -8.73
N TYR A 48 8.07 -4.43 -8.46
CA TYR A 48 6.65 -4.72 -8.74
C TYR A 48 6.32 -4.65 -10.23
N ARG A 49 7.07 -3.88 -11.02
CA ARG A 49 6.95 -3.94 -12.49
C ARG A 49 7.54 -5.22 -13.07
N PHE A 50 8.64 -5.69 -12.47
CA PHE A 50 9.31 -6.91 -12.92
C PHE A 50 8.47 -8.15 -12.60
N ASP A 51 7.85 -8.17 -11.42
CA ASP A 51 6.90 -9.20 -11.00
C ASP A 51 5.56 -8.55 -10.60
N PRO A 52 4.57 -8.53 -11.51
CA PRO A 52 3.26 -7.93 -11.27
C PRO A 52 2.41 -8.61 -10.19
N LEU A 53 2.80 -9.79 -9.69
CA LEU A 53 2.08 -10.48 -8.60
C LEU A 53 2.73 -10.26 -7.23
N LEU A 54 3.97 -9.75 -7.19
CA LEU A 54 4.73 -9.50 -5.96
C LEU A 54 3.98 -8.62 -4.94
N TRP A 55 3.15 -7.68 -5.39
CA TRP A 55 2.38 -6.82 -4.49
C TRP A 55 1.36 -7.62 -3.65
N GLN A 56 0.82 -8.70 -4.20
CA GLN A 56 -0.09 -9.60 -3.49
C GLN A 56 0.67 -10.43 -2.46
N GLU A 57 1.87 -10.90 -2.80
CA GLU A 57 2.72 -11.70 -1.89
C GLU A 57 3.12 -10.93 -0.62
N VAL A 58 3.34 -9.62 -0.76
CA VAL A 58 3.67 -8.73 0.35
C VAL A 58 2.43 -8.17 1.07
N GLY A 59 1.22 -8.48 0.59
CA GLY A 59 -0.03 -8.07 1.21
C GLY A 59 -0.39 -6.59 1.01
N ALA A 60 0.11 -5.95 -0.05
CA ALA A 60 -0.33 -4.60 -0.40
C ALA A 60 -1.80 -4.61 -0.86
N ASP A 61 -2.48 -3.48 -0.72
CA ASP A 61 -3.90 -3.35 -1.11
C ASP A 61 -4.04 -2.99 -2.60
N ALA A 62 -3.03 -2.36 -3.20
CA ALA A 62 -2.95 -2.10 -4.64
C ALA A 62 -1.49 -1.86 -5.10
N MET A 63 -1.31 -1.77 -6.42
CA MET A 63 -0.05 -1.42 -7.07
C MET A 63 -0.28 -0.30 -8.10
N GLY A 64 0.70 0.60 -8.26
CA GLY A 64 0.81 1.47 -9.43
C GLY A 64 2.15 1.27 -10.15
N ALA A 65 2.13 0.91 -11.44
CA ALA A 65 3.36 0.73 -12.22
C ALA A 65 4.03 2.07 -12.60
N ASN A 66 3.23 3.14 -12.62
CA ASN A 66 3.63 4.52 -12.91
C ASN A 66 2.81 5.52 -12.09
N ALA A 67 3.05 6.82 -12.31
CA ALA A 67 2.39 7.89 -11.56
C ALA A 67 0.87 7.96 -11.82
N ALA A 68 0.41 7.73 -13.06
CA ALA A 68 -1.01 7.79 -13.39
C ALA A 68 -1.78 6.66 -12.70
N GLU A 69 -1.28 5.43 -12.81
CA GLU A 69 -1.87 4.26 -12.14
C GLU A 69 -1.85 4.39 -10.61
N ALA A 70 -0.84 5.05 -10.04
CA ALA A 70 -0.80 5.31 -8.60
C ALA A 70 -1.95 6.22 -8.15
N ILE A 71 -2.31 7.23 -8.94
CA ILE A 71 -3.46 8.10 -8.66
C ILE A 71 -4.77 7.33 -8.78
N GLU A 72 -4.93 6.52 -9.82
CA GLU A 72 -6.10 5.64 -10.00
C GLU A 72 -6.27 4.67 -8.83
N ALA A 73 -5.17 4.06 -8.36
CA ALA A 73 -5.18 3.16 -7.22
C ALA A 73 -5.57 3.88 -5.92
N VAL A 74 -5.11 5.13 -5.71
CA VAL A 74 -5.52 5.94 -4.56
C VAL A 74 -7.02 6.22 -4.60
N ALA A 75 -7.55 6.66 -5.75
CA ALA A 75 -8.97 6.93 -5.92
C ALA A 75 -9.81 5.69 -5.59
N ALA A 76 -9.46 4.54 -6.17
CA ALA A 76 -10.15 3.28 -5.92
C ALA A 76 -10.09 2.82 -4.45
N CYS A 77 -8.98 3.08 -3.74
CA CYS A 77 -8.86 2.79 -2.32
C CYS A 77 -9.74 3.70 -1.45
N LEU A 78 -9.87 4.98 -1.82
CA LEU A 78 -10.69 5.94 -1.07
C LEU A 78 -12.19 5.69 -1.28
N GLU A 79 -12.64 5.46 -2.51
CA GLU A 79 -14.06 5.16 -2.81
C GLU A 79 -14.55 3.89 -2.10
N LYS A 80 -13.69 2.87 -1.98
CA LYS A 80 -14.00 1.62 -1.24
C LYS A 80 -14.08 1.84 0.27
N THR A 81 -13.46 2.90 0.79
CA THR A 81 -13.49 3.22 2.22
C THR A 81 -14.83 3.86 2.61
N GLU A 82 -15.46 4.61 1.71
CA GLU A 82 -16.73 5.29 1.97
C GLU A 82 -17.93 4.34 1.97
N LYS A 83 -17.91 3.30 1.12
CA LYS A 83 -19.01 2.31 1.01
C LYS A 83 -19.06 1.26 2.14
N MET A 84 -18.12 1.28 3.08
CA MET A 84 -18.08 0.34 4.21
C MET A 84 -18.60 0.95 5.52
N VAL A 85 -19.05 2.21 5.47
CA VAL A 85 -19.57 2.99 6.60
C VAL A 85 -21.08 3.28 6.44
N GLU A 86 -21.68 2.96 5.29
CA GLU A 86 -23.13 2.88 5.06
C GLU A 86 -23.67 1.47 5.31
#